data_AF-A0A0H2ZTG1-F1
#
_entry.id   AF-A0A0H2ZTG1-F1
#
_cell.length_a   1.000
_cell.length_b   1.000
_cell.length_c   1.000
_cell.angle_alpha   90.00
_cell.angle_beta   90.00
_cell.angle_gamma   90.00
#
_symmetry.space_group_name_H-M   'P 1'
#
loop_
_entity.id
_entity.type
_entity.pdbx_description
1 polymer ?
#
loop_
_entity_poly.entity_id
_entity_poly.type
_entity_poly.pdbx_seq_one_letter_code
_entity_poly.pdbx_strand_id
1 'polypeptide(L)'
;MMAAGYVEEARGRFKLSATGREHLEAELRRERQTVDVELITSLYKEFDEHNSALKRLMTRWQLKADNSPNDHGDPDYDQAVIDDLARLDASFQPLLARMVDAAPRLAHYPSRLSNALTRVAAGDHSWFAKPLADSYHTVWFELHEDLIGLAGLSRVEEAAAGRAE
;
A
#
# COMPACT_ATOMS: atom_id res chain seq x y z
N MET A 1 10.19 -22.29 6.91
CA MET A 1 8.95 -21.62 7.33
C MET A 1 7.97 -22.55 8.04
N MET A 2 7.43 -23.60 7.42
CA MET A 2 6.57 -24.58 8.15
C MET A 2 7.33 -25.43 9.17
N ALA A 3 8.51 -25.96 8.79
CA ALA A 3 9.36 -26.74 9.69
C ALA A 3 9.94 -25.95 10.88
N ALA A 4 9.90 -24.61 10.82
CA ALA A 4 10.30 -23.71 11.91
C ALA A 4 9.10 -23.27 12.79
N GLY A 5 7.88 -23.73 12.48
CA GLY A 5 6.67 -23.38 13.22
C GLY A 5 6.14 -21.96 12.99
N TYR A 6 6.69 -21.19 12.04
CA TYR A 6 6.30 -19.80 11.79
C TYR A 6 5.04 -19.64 10.93
N VAL A 7 4.64 -20.70 10.22
CA VAL A 7 3.49 -20.70 9.33
C VAL A 7 2.58 -21.87 9.70
N GLU A 8 1.29 -21.60 9.75
CA GLU A 8 0.24 -22.61 9.93
C GLU A 8 -0.68 -22.63 8.70
N GLU A 9 -1.09 -23.84 8.30
CA GLU A 9 -2.04 -24.03 7.22
C GLU A 9 -3.47 -24.11 7.79
N ALA A 10 -4.38 -23.35 7.19
CA ALA A 10 -5.81 -23.40 7.49
C ALA A 10 -6.59 -23.44 6.17
N ARG A 11 -7.23 -24.58 5.88
CA ARG A 11 -8.09 -24.80 4.69
C ARG A 11 -7.37 -24.47 3.36
N GLY A 12 -6.15 -24.96 3.17
CA GLY A 12 -5.37 -24.73 1.95
C GLY A 12 -4.79 -23.32 1.81
N ARG A 13 -4.85 -22.50 2.87
CA ARG A 13 -4.23 -21.18 2.93
C ARG A 13 -3.22 -21.14 4.05
N PHE A 14 -2.16 -20.34 3.87
CA PHE A 14 -1.13 -20.14 4.88
C PHE A 14 -1.35 -18.84 5.62
N LYS A 15 -1.08 -18.84 6.92
CA LYS A 15 -0.97 -17.64 7.75
C LYS A 15 0.20 -17.77 8.70
N LEU A 16 0.70 -16.64 9.19
CA LEU A 16 1.68 -16.65 10.28
C LEU A 16 1.05 -17.24 11.54
N SER A 17 1.77 -18.14 12.18
CA SER A 17 1.47 -18.60 13.54
C SER A 17 1.78 -17.50 14.55
N ALA A 18 1.42 -17.67 15.83
CA ALA A 18 1.82 -16.74 16.89
C ALA A 18 3.35 -16.56 16.93
N THR A 19 4.09 -17.66 16.94
CA THR A 19 5.57 -17.66 16.89
C THR A 19 6.11 -17.03 15.61
N GLY A 20 5.41 -17.19 14.48
CA GLY A 20 5.77 -16.52 13.22
C GLY A 20 5.60 -15.00 13.29
N ARG A 21 4.54 -14.51 13.95
CA ARG A 21 4.34 -13.07 14.18
C ARG A 21 5.42 -12.50 15.11
N GLU A 22 5.71 -13.17 16.22
CA GLU A 22 6.77 -12.74 17.15
C GLU A 22 8.14 -12.68 16.45
N HIS A 23 8.45 -13.67 15.61
CA HIS A 23 9.68 -13.68 14.83
C HIS A 23 9.71 -12.52 13.83
N LEU A 24 8.62 -12.30 13.06
CA LEU A 24 8.51 -11.18 12.14
C LEU A 24 8.71 -9.83 12.86
N GLU A 25 8.04 -9.62 13.99
CA GLU A 25 8.20 -8.40 14.79
C GLU A 25 9.64 -8.20 15.27
N ALA A 26 10.34 -9.29 15.65
CA ALA A 26 11.74 -9.23 16.03
C ALA A 26 12.65 -8.84 14.86
N GLU A 27 12.41 -9.38 13.66
CA GLU A 27 13.16 -9.03 12.45
C GLU A 27 12.89 -7.59 12.00
N LEU A 28 11.63 -7.13 12.01
CA LEU A 28 11.28 -5.74 11.71
C LEU A 28 11.93 -4.77 12.70
N ARG A 29 11.99 -5.12 13.98
CA ARG A 29 12.69 -4.32 14.99
C ARG A 29 14.19 -4.25 14.74
N ARG A 30 14.82 -5.35 14.29
CA ARG A 30 16.23 -5.37 13.90
C ARG A 30 16.48 -4.51 12.67
N GLU A 31 15.64 -4.63 11.64
CA GLU A 31 15.73 -3.78 10.44
C GLU A 31 15.67 -2.30 10.82
N ARG A 32 14.70 -1.92 11.66
CA ARG A 32 14.55 -0.53 12.10
C ARG A 32 15.79 0.02 12.83
N GLN A 33 16.60 -0.83 13.46
CA GLN A 33 17.88 -0.41 14.08
C GLN A 33 18.99 -0.14 13.06
N THR A 34 18.80 -0.53 11.79
CA THR A 34 19.79 -0.38 10.72
C THR A 34 19.50 0.75 9.74
N VAL A 35 18.25 1.25 9.73
CA VAL A 35 17.84 2.35 8.85
C VAL A 35 18.10 3.72 9.48
N ASP A 36 18.29 4.73 8.63
CA ASP A 36 18.32 6.13 9.07
C ASP A 36 16.89 6.60 9.41
N VAL A 37 16.62 6.73 10.71
CA VAL A 37 15.29 7.08 11.24
C VAL A 37 14.86 8.48 10.81
N GLU A 38 15.78 9.45 10.73
CA GLU A 38 15.45 10.82 10.34
C GLU A 38 15.07 10.86 8.86
N LEU A 39 15.84 10.18 8.02
CA LEU A 39 15.54 10.03 6.60
C LEU A 39 14.19 9.34 6.38
N ILE A 40 13.94 8.21 7.03
CA ILE A 40 12.66 7.48 6.92
C ILE A 40 11.48 8.36 7.36
N THR A 41 11.62 9.09 8.47
CA THR A 41 10.55 9.99 8.96
C THR A 41 10.27 11.11 7.95
N SER A 42 11.30 11.68 7.32
CA SER A 42 11.13 12.68 6.27
C SER A 42 10.43 12.10 5.03
N LEU A 43 10.85 10.92 4.57
CA LEU A 43 10.23 10.23 3.43
C LEU A 43 8.76 9.89 3.71
N TYR A 44 8.44 9.47 4.94
CA TYR A 44 7.07 9.20 5.36
C TYR A 44 6.21 10.48 5.37
N LYS A 45 6.78 11.61 5.74
CA LYS A 45 6.07 12.90 5.65
C LYS A 45 5.78 13.30 4.21
N GLU A 46 6.72 13.07 3.28
CA GLU A 46 6.48 13.30 1.84
C GLU A 46 5.44 12.31 1.25
N PHE A 47 5.34 11.11 1.82
CA PHE A 47 4.34 10.11 1.43
C PHE A 47 2.91 10.57 1.72
N ASP A 48 2.67 11.32 2.81
CA ASP A 48 1.33 11.73 3.22
C ASP A 48 0.56 12.50 2.15
N GLU A 49 1.25 13.31 1.35
CA GLU A 49 0.64 14.07 0.25
C GLU A 49 0.10 13.12 -0.83
N HIS A 50 0.89 12.09 -1.17
CA HIS A 50 0.53 11.05 -2.13
C HIS A 50 -0.58 10.15 -1.59
N ASN A 51 -0.50 9.80 -0.31
CA ASN A 51 -1.52 9.00 0.36
C ASN A 51 -2.87 9.73 0.38
N SER A 52 -2.86 11.02 0.69
CA SER A 52 -4.06 11.87 0.63
C SER A 52 -4.64 11.96 -0.78
N ALA A 53 -3.77 12.02 -1.81
CA ALA A 53 -4.20 11.99 -3.20
C ALA A 53 -4.83 10.65 -3.58
N LEU A 54 -4.23 9.53 -3.19
CA LEU A 54 -4.81 8.20 -3.44
C LEU A 54 -6.17 8.06 -2.75
N LYS A 55 -6.32 8.49 -1.49
CA LYS A 55 -7.61 8.45 -0.78
C LYS A 55 -8.71 9.17 -1.56
N ARG A 56 -8.42 10.36 -2.09
CA ARG A 56 -9.38 11.09 -2.95
C ARG A 56 -9.73 10.32 -4.22
N LEU A 57 -8.78 9.63 -4.83
CA LEU A 57 -9.05 8.77 -5.99
C LEU A 57 -9.90 7.55 -5.62
N MET A 58 -9.63 6.92 -4.47
CA MET A 58 -10.44 5.81 -3.96
C MET A 58 -11.89 6.27 -3.70
N THR A 59 -12.07 7.44 -3.09
CA THR A 59 -13.40 8.04 -2.91
C THR A 59 -14.10 8.27 -4.24
N ARG A 60 -13.43 8.89 -5.23
CA ARG A 60 -14.00 9.12 -6.57
C ARG A 60 -14.33 7.82 -7.30
N TRP A 61 -13.48 6.81 -7.14
CA TRP A 61 -13.70 5.50 -7.76
C TRP A 61 -14.93 4.80 -7.16
N GLN A 62 -15.18 4.98 -5.86
CA GLN A 62 -16.28 4.34 -5.14
C GLN A 62 -17.59 5.15 -5.15
N LEU A 63 -17.51 6.47 -5.20
CA LEU A 63 -18.63 7.39 -4.98
C LEU A 63 -18.69 8.47 -6.06
N LYS A 64 -19.92 8.78 -6.52
CA LYS A 64 -20.22 9.95 -7.35
C LYS A 64 -20.28 11.22 -6.50
N ALA A 65 -20.38 12.38 -7.16
CA ALA A 65 -20.40 13.69 -6.51
C ALA A 65 -21.58 13.88 -5.53
N ASP A 66 -22.67 13.13 -5.70
CA ASP A 66 -23.83 13.12 -4.81
C ASP A 66 -23.72 12.09 -3.67
N ASN A 67 -22.54 11.49 -3.46
CA ASN A 67 -22.25 10.40 -2.53
C ASN A 67 -22.99 9.09 -2.80
N SER A 68 -23.63 8.93 -3.97
CA SER A 68 -24.12 7.61 -4.39
C SER A 68 -22.95 6.72 -4.84
N PRO A 69 -23.06 5.38 -4.72
CA PRO A 69 -22.04 4.48 -5.25
C PRO A 69 -21.81 4.71 -6.75
N ASN A 70 -20.54 4.70 -7.18
CA ASN A 70 -20.21 4.66 -8.58
C ASN A 70 -20.62 3.30 -9.14
N ASP A 71 -21.57 3.30 -10.09
CA ASP A 71 -22.06 2.11 -10.77
C ASP A 71 -21.19 1.73 -11.99
N HIS A 72 -20.15 2.53 -12.28
CA HIS A 72 -19.25 2.34 -13.42
C HIS A 72 -19.98 2.33 -14.77
N GLY A 73 -21.10 3.06 -14.85
CA GLY A 73 -21.90 3.21 -16.08
C GLY A 73 -21.43 4.34 -17.01
N ASP A 74 -20.47 5.15 -16.56
CA ASP A 74 -19.86 6.26 -17.32
C ASP A 74 -18.37 5.95 -17.59
N PRO A 75 -18.05 5.39 -18.76
CA PRO A 75 -16.68 5.00 -19.09
C PRO A 75 -15.70 6.17 -19.16
N ASP A 76 -16.16 7.37 -19.55
CA ASP A 76 -15.32 8.55 -19.66
C ASP A 76 -14.92 9.06 -18.26
N TYR A 77 -15.87 9.01 -17.30
CA TYR A 77 -15.58 9.30 -15.90
C TYR A 77 -14.57 8.31 -15.30
N ASP A 78 -14.80 7.02 -15.48
CA ASP A 78 -13.91 5.98 -14.97
C ASP A 78 -12.50 6.11 -15.56
N GLN A 79 -12.40 6.33 -16.87
CA GLN A 79 -11.11 6.56 -17.54
C GLN A 79 -10.40 7.78 -16.98
N ALA A 80 -11.10 8.88 -16.70
CA ALA A 80 -10.50 10.06 -16.10
C ALA A 80 -9.91 9.78 -14.70
N VAL A 81 -10.56 8.94 -13.88
CA VAL A 81 -10.04 8.51 -12.57
C VAL A 81 -8.83 7.59 -12.73
N ILE A 82 -8.83 6.69 -13.73
CA ILE A 82 -7.69 5.82 -14.06
C ILE A 82 -6.48 6.64 -14.51
N ASP A 83 -6.70 7.66 -15.35
CA ASP A 83 -5.64 8.54 -15.82
C ASP A 83 -5.04 9.36 -14.67
N ASP A 84 -5.87 9.78 -13.70
CA ASP A 84 -5.39 10.41 -12.47
C ASP A 84 -4.57 9.45 -11.60
N LEU A 85 -4.97 8.17 -11.51
CA LEU A 85 -4.19 7.15 -10.81
C LEU A 85 -2.82 6.95 -11.47
N ALA A 86 -2.75 6.90 -12.79
CA ALA A 86 -1.49 6.78 -13.53
C ALA A 86 -0.59 8.01 -13.31
N ARG A 87 -1.16 9.22 -13.25
CA ARG A 87 -0.42 10.44 -12.90
C ARG A 87 0.14 10.39 -11.48
N LEU A 88 -0.67 9.94 -10.53
CA LEU A 88 -0.25 9.78 -9.13
C LEU A 88 0.86 8.74 -8.98
N ASP A 89 0.75 7.58 -9.64
CA ASP A 89 1.80 6.57 -9.64
C ASP A 89 3.10 7.15 -10.20
N ALA A 90 3.05 7.79 -11.37
CA ALA A 90 4.22 8.39 -11.99
C ALA A 90 4.90 9.46 -11.11
N SER A 91 4.13 10.28 -10.38
CA SER A 91 4.69 11.26 -9.44
C SER A 91 5.24 10.60 -8.16
N PHE A 92 4.69 9.46 -7.76
CA PHE A 92 5.10 8.72 -6.57
C PHE A 92 6.37 7.88 -6.78
N GLN A 93 6.59 7.33 -7.98
CA GLN A 93 7.74 6.44 -8.26
C GLN A 93 9.11 6.98 -7.81
N PRO A 94 9.46 8.28 -8.00
CA PRO A 94 10.72 8.82 -7.50
C PRO A 94 10.85 8.79 -5.97
N LEU A 95 9.76 9.04 -5.24
CA LEU A 95 9.73 8.95 -3.78
C LEU A 95 9.86 7.49 -3.34
N LEU A 96 9.14 6.58 -4.01
CA LEU A 96 9.24 5.14 -3.75
C LEU A 96 10.66 4.62 -3.96
N ALA A 97 11.37 5.07 -5.00
CA ALA A 97 12.76 4.69 -5.22
C ALA A 97 13.67 5.09 -4.04
N ARG A 98 13.52 6.32 -3.52
CA ARG A 98 14.25 6.78 -2.32
C ARG A 98 13.91 5.95 -1.07
N MET A 99 12.65 5.54 -0.92
CA MET A 99 12.23 4.66 0.18
C MET A 99 12.86 3.27 0.06
N VAL A 100 12.94 2.72 -1.16
CA VAL A 100 13.59 1.44 -1.43
C VAL A 100 15.09 1.52 -1.15
N ASP A 101 15.76 2.62 -1.53
CA ASP A 101 17.18 2.83 -1.22
C ASP A 101 17.42 2.90 0.30
N ALA A 102 16.52 3.54 1.05
CA ALA A 102 16.60 3.65 2.51
C ALA A 102 16.24 2.33 3.23
N ALA A 103 15.34 1.53 2.67
CA ALA A 103 14.89 0.25 3.21
C ALA A 103 14.74 -0.79 2.09
N PRO A 104 15.82 -1.54 1.74
CA PRO A 104 15.83 -2.45 0.58
C PRO A 104 14.76 -3.54 0.58
N ARG A 105 14.19 -3.89 1.75
CA ARG A 105 13.06 -4.84 1.83
C ARG A 105 11.84 -4.37 1.04
N LEU A 106 11.68 -3.06 0.84
CA LEU A 106 10.57 -2.47 0.07
C LEU A 106 10.70 -2.66 -1.46
N ALA A 107 11.82 -3.22 -1.96
CA ALA A 107 12.11 -3.33 -3.39
C ALA A 107 11.09 -4.14 -4.23
N HIS A 108 10.18 -4.86 -3.58
CA HIS A 108 9.13 -5.63 -4.23
C HIS A 108 7.88 -4.79 -4.58
N TYR A 109 7.68 -3.63 -3.94
CA TYR A 109 6.51 -2.77 -4.16
C TYR A 109 6.44 -2.14 -5.57
N PRO A 110 7.53 -1.60 -6.15
CA PRO A 110 7.46 -0.96 -7.47
C PRO A 110 6.87 -1.87 -8.56
N SER A 111 7.32 -3.13 -8.63
CA SER A 111 6.80 -4.08 -9.61
C SER A 111 5.33 -4.46 -9.36
N ARG A 112 4.89 -4.52 -8.09
CA ARG A 112 3.51 -4.85 -7.73
C ARG A 112 2.55 -3.72 -8.10
N LEU A 113 2.92 -2.48 -7.79
CA LEU A 113 2.16 -1.28 -8.18
C LEU A 113 2.06 -1.16 -9.70
N SER A 114 3.19 -1.31 -10.41
CA SER A 114 3.25 -1.25 -11.88
C SER A 114 2.38 -2.34 -12.53
N ASN A 115 2.43 -3.56 -12.02
CA ASN A 115 1.58 -4.66 -12.50
C ASN A 115 0.08 -4.36 -12.26
N ALA A 116 -0.28 -3.86 -11.09
CA ALA A 116 -1.67 -3.50 -10.80
C ALA A 116 -2.18 -2.40 -11.73
N LEU A 117 -1.39 -1.32 -11.91
CA LEU A 117 -1.73 -0.22 -12.80
C LEU A 117 -1.85 -0.69 -14.27
N THR A 118 -0.96 -1.58 -14.71
CA THR A 118 -1.02 -2.18 -16.05
C THR A 118 -2.34 -2.92 -16.27
N ARG A 119 -2.81 -3.67 -15.26
CA ARG A 119 -4.08 -4.40 -15.35
C ARG A 119 -5.29 -3.49 -15.33
N VAL A 120 -5.26 -2.43 -14.54
CA VAL A 120 -6.29 -1.38 -14.55
C VAL A 120 -6.36 -0.75 -15.95
N ALA A 121 -5.22 -0.34 -16.52
CA ALA A 121 -5.14 0.26 -17.84
C ALA A 121 -5.56 -0.70 -18.98
N ALA A 122 -5.42 -2.02 -18.76
CA ALA A 122 -5.89 -3.05 -19.68
C ALA A 122 -7.40 -3.34 -19.56
N GLY A 123 -8.14 -2.59 -18.73
CA GLY A 123 -9.59 -2.71 -18.55
C GLY A 123 -10.03 -3.66 -17.43
N ASP A 124 -9.10 -4.27 -16.69
CA ASP A 124 -9.45 -5.04 -15.49
C ASP A 124 -9.55 -4.09 -14.29
N HIS A 125 -10.63 -3.30 -14.29
CA HIS A 125 -10.97 -2.27 -13.29
C HIS A 125 -11.02 -2.82 -11.85
N SER A 126 -11.19 -4.13 -11.69
CA SER A 126 -11.12 -4.75 -10.37
C SER A 126 -9.74 -4.55 -9.71
N TRP A 127 -8.66 -4.40 -10.48
CA TRP A 127 -7.32 -4.15 -9.96
C TRP A 127 -7.12 -2.77 -9.37
N PHE A 128 -8.10 -1.88 -9.45
CA PHE A 128 -8.05 -0.60 -8.76
C PHE A 128 -8.09 -0.79 -7.23
N ALA A 129 -9.05 -1.59 -6.74
CA ALA A 129 -9.30 -1.73 -5.30
C ALA A 129 -9.83 -3.10 -4.82
N LYS A 130 -9.75 -4.15 -5.64
CA LYS A 130 -10.24 -5.49 -5.27
C LYS A 130 -9.53 -6.03 -4.01
N PRO A 131 -10.27 -6.30 -2.92
CA PRO A 131 -9.68 -6.88 -1.71
C PRO A 131 -9.07 -8.25 -1.98
N LEU A 132 -8.03 -8.61 -1.24
CA LEU A 132 -7.33 -9.91 -1.29
C LEU A 132 -6.65 -10.23 -2.62
N ALA A 133 -6.70 -9.33 -3.60
CA ALA A 133 -5.84 -9.35 -4.77
C ALA A 133 -4.72 -8.34 -4.58
N ASP A 134 -3.63 -8.47 -5.35
CA ASP A 134 -2.59 -7.44 -5.49
C ASP A 134 -3.12 -6.22 -6.30
N SER A 135 -4.32 -5.76 -5.97
CA SER A 135 -4.89 -4.52 -6.49
C SER A 135 -4.02 -3.34 -6.06
N TYR A 136 -4.09 -2.24 -6.81
CA TYR A 136 -3.28 -1.05 -6.55
C TYR A 136 -3.48 -0.56 -5.11
N HIS A 137 -4.74 -0.48 -4.65
CA HIS A 137 -5.06 -0.14 -3.27
C HIS A 137 -4.45 -1.11 -2.25
N THR A 138 -4.53 -2.43 -2.46
CA THR A 138 -3.97 -3.41 -1.52
C THR A 138 -2.46 -3.28 -1.41
N VAL A 139 -1.76 -3.15 -2.53
CA VAL A 139 -0.30 -2.98 -2.56
C VAL A 139 0.10 -1.66 -1.88
N TRP A 140 -0.65 -0.58 -2.12
CA TRP A 140 -0.43 0.71 -1.45
C TRP A 140 -0.65 0.63 0.06
N PHE A 141 -1.71 -0.04 0.50
CA PHE A 141 -2.01 -0.24 1.92
C PHE A 141 -0.88 -1.00 2.62
N GLU A 142 -0.41 -2.10 2.03
CA GLU A 142 0.72 -2.87 2.58
C GLU A 142 2.00 -2.03 2.67
N LEU A 143 2.31 -1.25 1.63
CA LEU A 143 3.43 -0.31 1.66
C LEU A 143 3.27 0.70 2.79
N HIS A 144 2.06 1.23 2.98
CA HIS A 144 1.79 2.19 4.05
C HIS A 144 2.01 1.59 5.45
N GLU A 145 1.58 0.35 5.69
CA GLU A 145 1.87 -0.38 6.93
C GLU A 145 3.37 -0.50 7.19
N ASP A 146 4.13 -0.91 6.17
CA ASP A 146 5.58 -1.05 6.28
C ASP A 146 6.26 0.29 6.60
N LEU A 147 5.82 1.37 5.96
CA LEU A 147 6.37 2.71 6.19
C LEU A 147 6.08 3.23 7.61
N ILE A 148 4.87 2.99 8.13
CA ILE A 148 4.51 3.31 9.53
C ILE A 148 5.45 2.58 10.50
N GLY A 149 5.65 1.28 10.28
CA GLY A 149 6.54 0.46 11.09
C GLY A 149 7.99 0.93 11.05
N LEU A 150 8.50 1.26 9.87
CA LEU A 150 9.85 1.80 9.67
C LEU A 150 10.03 3.18 10.34
N ALA A 151 9.05 4.08 10.21
CA ALA A 151 9.04 5.37 10.89
C ALA A 151 8.86 5.24 12.41
N GLY A 152 8.48 4.05 12.90
CA GLY A 152 8.31 3.80 14.32
C GLY A 152 7.02 4.35 14.91
N LEU A 153 6.05 4.62 14.05
CA LEU A 153 4.74 5.12 14.41
C LEU A 153 3.80 3.93 14.67
N SER A 154 2.69 4.20 15.35
CA SER A 154 1.61 3.22 15.47
C SER A 154 0.54 3.47 14.41
N ARG A 155 0.05 2.41 13.76
CA ARG A 155 -1.13 2.52 12.89
C ARG A 155 -2.32 3.15 13.62
N VAL A 156 -2.52 2.83 14.89
CA VAL A 156 -3.62 3.39 15.68
C VAL A 156 -3.50 4.91 15.78
N GLU A 157 -2.30 5.43 15.99
CA GLU A 157 -2.03 6.88 16.07
C GLU A 157 -2.21 7.55 14.71
N GLU A 158 -1.72 6.89 13.65
CA GLU A 158 -1.84 7.39 12.28
C GLU A 158 -3.29 7.37 11.77
N ALA A 159 -4.08 6.39 12.20
CA ALA A 159 -5.50 6.30 11.86
C ALA A 159 -6.28 7.41 12.59
N ALA A 160 -6.00 7.61 13.88
CA ALA A 160 -6.57 8.72 14.65
C ALA A 160 -6.21 10.10 14.05
N ALA A 161 -5.08 10.20 13.34
CA ALA A 161 -4.67 11.40 12.63
C ALA A 161 -5.19 11.50 11.18
N GLY A 162 -6.04 10.55 10.73
CA GLY A 162 -6.61 10.51 9.38
C GLY A 162 -5.63 10.09 8.28
N ARG A 163 -4.42 9.66 8.65
CA ARG A 163 -3.37 9.25 7.70
C ARG A 163 -3.49 7.78 7.35
N ALA A 164 -3.90 6.92 8.28
CA ALA A 164 -3.92 5.45 8.14
C ALA A 164 -5.34 4.82 8.18
N GLU A 165 -6.27 5.40 7.43
CA GLU A 165 -7.64 4.92 7.22
C GLU A 165 -7.83 4.36 5.82
#